data_AF-G5IY00-F1
#
_entry.id   AF-G5IY00-F1
#
_cell.length_a   1.000
_cell.length_b   1.000
_cell.length_c   1.000
_cell.angle_alpha   90.00
_cell.angle_beta   90.00
_cell.angle_gamma   90.00
#
_symmetry.space_group_name_H-M   'P 1'
#
loop_
_entity.id
_entity.type
_entity.pdbx_description
1 polymer ?
#
loop_
_entity_poly.entity_id
_entity_poly.type
_entity_poly.pdbx_seq_one_letter_code
_entity_poly.pdbx_strand_id
1 'polypeptide(L)'
;MFSFDEISKKEKKIAQGNTNNSPTIPSTPSRDIDTDSQERSLILEALSQISTRTLKPMNHALTLSLQDKNPQVRKNAIRDLTRIHDLMSQIYQLLCHSIEDSDREVQETAKWAINQLNTQIPPRLDMVTGENPPEVTVEEPYSDFME
;
A
#
# COMPACT_ATOMS: atom_id res chain seq x y z
N MET A 1 -8.49 17.18 -5.56
CA MET A 1 -7.81 15.91 -5.82
C MET A 1 -6.34 16.25 -5.95
N PHE A 2 -5.58 16.08 -4.87
CA PHE A 2 -4.17 16.47 -4.85
C PHE A 2 -3.33 15.21 -5.11
N SER A 3 -2.69 15.17 -6.28
CA SER A 3 -1.71 14.14 -6.68
C SER A 3 -0.51 14.18 -5.72
N PHE A 4 0.29 13.12 -5.67
CA PHE A 4 1.57 13.09 -4.95
C PHE A 4 2.52 14.24 -5.38
N ASP A 5 2.36 14.74 -6.62
CA ASP A 5 3.00 15.97 -7.12
C ASP A 5 2.66 17.21 -6.26
N GLU A 6 1.48 17.19 -5.65
CA GLU A 6 0.98 18.04 -4.56
C GLU A 6 1.95 18.24 -3.40
N ILE A 7 2.29 17.10 -2.80
CA ILE A 7 3.07 16.98 -1.59
C ILE A 7 4.52 17.39 -1.90
N SER A 8 5.07 16.88 -3.01
CA SER A 8 6.41 17.25 -3.47
C SER A 8 6.54 18.74 -3.84
N LYS A 9 5.48 19.37 -4.40
CA LYS A 9 5.46 20.82 -4.65
C LYS A 9 5.38 21.65 -3.37
N LYS A 10 4.65 21.18 -2.34
CA LYS A 10 4.60 21.84 -1.04
C LYS A 10 5.98 21.85 -0.37
N GLU A 11 6.66 20.71 -0.34
CA GLU A 11 8.02 20.57 0.20
C GLU A 11 9.04 21.45 -0.55
N LYS A 12 8.92 21.55 -1.88
CA LYS A 12 9.79 22.43 -2.67
C LYS A 12 9.57 23.92 -2.38
N LYS A 13 8.35 24.32 -2.00
CA LYS A 13 7.99 25.72 -1.73
C LYS A 13 8.50 26.21 -0.37
N ILE A 14 8.52 25.35 0.66
CA ILE A 14 9.10 25.68 1.97
C ILE A 14 10.62 25.88 1.90
N ALA A 15 11.33 25.13 1.04
CA ALA A 15 12.77 25.30 0.83
C ALA A 15 13.15 26.63 0.12
N GLN A 16 12.27 27.16 -0.74
CA GLN A 16 12.52 28.42 -1.47
C GLN A 16 12.05 29.69 -0.74
N GLY A 17 11.31 29.57 0.37
CA GLY A 17 10.77 30.71 1.11
C GLY A 17 11.79 31.53 1.91
N ASN A 18 13.04 31.08 2.03
CA ASN A 18 13.99 31.63 3.02
C ASN A 18 15.26 32.29 2.43
N THR A 19 15.30 32.65 1.16
CA THR A 19 16.49 33.28 0.55
C THR A 19 16.20 34.68 0.03
N ASN A 20 15.88 35.64 0.91
CA ASN A 20 15.84 37.07 0.54
C ASN A 20 16.36 37.96 1.70
N ASN A 21 17.67 37.99 1.92
CA ASN A 21 18.45 39.23 2.13
C ASN A 21 19.96 38.95 2.32
N SER A 22 20.78 39.73 1.62
CA SER A 22 22.26 39.67 1.53
C SER A 22 22.99 40.15 2.81
N PRO A 23 24.35 40.27 2.81
CA PRO A 23 25.31 39.22 3.07
C PRO A 23 26.11 39.52 4.36
N THR A 24 26.18 38.58 5.30
CA THR A 24 27.21 38.61 6.35
C THR A 24 27.50 37.17 6.73
N ILE A 25 28.67 36.69 6.31
CA ILE A 25 29.26 35.47 6.84
C ILE A 25 29.63 35.75 8.30
N PRO A 26 29.07 34.96 9.23
CA PRO A 26 29.95 34.20 10.08
C PRO A 26 29.58 32.71 10.04
N SER A 27 30.60 31.89 9.83
CA SER A 27 30.75 30.50 10.28
C SER A 27 29.52 29.86 10.93
N THR A 28 28.82 28.99 10.19
CA THR A 28 27.73 28.14 10.71
C THR A 28 28.12 26.66 10.60
N PRO A 29 28.07 25.87 11.69
CA PRO A 29 28.24 24.41 11.64
C PRO A 29 26.91 23.68 11.29
N SER A 30 26.09 24.24 10.38
CA SER A 30 24.74 23.73 10.09
C SER A 30 24.59 23.10 8.70
N ARG A 31 25.69 22.87 7.96
CA ARG A 31 25.63 22.37 6.57
C ARG A 31 25.43 20.85 6.45
N ASP A 32 25.75 20.08 7.48
CA ASP A 32 25.78 18.61 7.36
C ASP A 32 24.42 17.93 7.59
N ILE A 33 23.51 18.55 8.35
CA ILE A 33 22.18 18.00 8.68
C ILE A 33 21.20 18.17 7.50
N ASP A 34 21.34 19.28 6.76
CA ASP A 34 20.50 19.60 5.61
C ASP A 34 20.86 18.71 4.40
N THR A 35 22.15 18.44 4.16
CA THR A 35 22.59 17.53 3.08
C THR A 35 22.11 16.10 3.30
N ASP A 36 22.19 15.58 4.52
CA ASP A 36 21.73 14.23 4.88
C ASP A 36 20.20 14.09 4.76
N SER A 37 19.45 15.15 5.10
CA SER A 37 18.00 15.18 4.92
C SER A 37 17.61 15.25 3.43
N GLN A 38 18.34 16.02 2.62
CA GLN A 38 18.14 16.08 1.17
C GLN A 38 18.45 14.74 0.49
N GLU A 39 19.52 14.06 0.88
CA GLU A 39 19.85 12.72 0.37
C GLU A 39 18.74 11.71 0.68
N ARG A 40 18.21 11.71 1.91
CA ARG A 40 17.04 10.88 2.28
C ARG A 40 15.81 11.18 1.44
N SER A 41 15.51 12.46 1.20
CA SER A 41 14.38 12.87 0.35
C SER A 41 14.54 12.39 -1.08
N LEU A 42 15.75 12.47 -1.66
CA LEU A 42 16.04 11.97 -3.00
C LEU A 42 15.87 10.45 -3.11
N ILE A 43 16.29 9.71 -2.08
CA ILE A 43 16.07 8.26 -2.01
C ILE A 43 14.57 7.94 -2.00
N LEU A 44 13.79 8.63 -1.17
CA LEU A 44 12.33 8.44 -1.11
C LEU A 44 11.65 8.80 -2.44
N GLU A 45 12.10 9.87 -3.11
CA GLU A 45 11.60 10.24 -4.43
C GLU A 45 11.90 9.13 -5.46
N ALA A 46 13.14 8.64 -5.49
CA ALA A 46 13.54 7.55 -6.37
C ALA A 46 12.70 6.27 -6.12
N LEU A 47 12.48 5.91 -4.85
CA LEU A 47 11.64 4.77 -4.47
C LEU A 47 10.18 4.96 -4.90
N SER A 48 9.62 6.15 -4.74
CA SER A 48 8.27 6.49 -5.22
C SER A 48 8.16 6.38 -6.74
N GLN A 49 9.18 6.85 -7.45
CA GLN A 49 9.26 6.75 -8.89
C GLN A 49 9.36 5.31 -9.40
N ILE A 50 10.08 4.44 -8.69
CA ILE A 50 10.18 3.01 -9.00
C ILE A 50 8.85 2.32 -8.69
N SER A 51 8.26 2.57 -7.53
CA SER A 51 6.99 1.96 -7.13
C SER A 51 5.87 2.31 -8.10
N THR A 52 5.76 3.58 -8.50
CA THR A 52 4.72 4.04 -9.45
C THR A 52 4.81 3.33 -10.81
N ARG A 53 6.04 3.01 -11.27
CA ARG A 53 6.27 2.30 -12.54
C ARG A 53 6.06 0.80 -12.44
N THR A 54 6.18 0.21 -11.25
CA THR A 54 6.17 -1.25 -11.03
C THR A 54 4.82 -1.76 -10.52
N LEU A 55 4.08 -0.97 -9.73
CA LEU A 55 2.82 -1.38 -9.13
C LEU A 55 1.73 -1.73 -10.16
N LYS A 56 1.60 -0.94 -11.23
CA LYS A 56 0.61 -1.20 -12.30
C LYS A 56 0.88 -2.52 -13.03
N PRO A 57 2.09 -2.78 -13.56
CA PRO A 57 2.44 -4.08 -14.14
C PRO A 57 2.27 -5.24 -13.16
N MET A 58 2.66 -5.07 -11.89
CA MET A 58 2.53 -6.10 -10.87
C MET A 58 1.07 -6.47 -10.64
N ASN A 59 0.18 -5.48 -10.49
CA ASN A 59 -1.26 -5.73 -10.34
C ASN A 59 -1.84 -6.46 -11.55
N HIS A 60 -1.44 -6.08 -12.77
CA HIS A 60 -1.85 -6.76 -13.99
C HIS A 60 -1.40 -8.23 -14.01
N ALA A 61 -0.14 -8.50 -13.68
CA ALA A 61 0.41 -9.86 -13.62
C ALA A 61 -0.30 -10.74 -12.59
N LEU A 62 -0.63 -10.21 -11.40
CA LEU A 62 -1.38 -10.93 -10.38
C LEU A 62 -2.81 -11.23 -10.83
N THR A 63 -3.47 -10.26 -11.48
CA THR A 63 -4.82 -10.43 -12.02
C THR A 63 -4.86 -11.54 -13.07
N LEU A 64 -3.88 -11.58 -13.98
CA LEU A 64 -3.75 -12.65 -14.98
C LEU A 64 -3.46 -14.00 -14.32
N SER A 65 -2.59 -14.02 -13.31
CA SER A 65 -2.19 -15.24 -12.61
C SER A 65 -3.35 -15.88 -11.82
N LEU A 66 -4.31 -15.07 -11.35
CA LEU A 66 -5.56 -15.57 -10.76
C LEU A 66 -6.48 -16.27 -11.77
N GLN A 67 -6.38 -15.92 -13.05
CA GLN A 67 -7.17 -16.49 -14.14
C GLN A 67 -6.42 -17.60 -14.89
N ASP A 68 -5.21 -17.95 -14.45
CA ASP A 68 -4.38 -18.94 -15.12
C ASP A 68 -5.02 -20.33 -15.13
N LYS A 69 -4.82 -21.09 -16.21
CA LYS A 69 -5.37 -22.45 -16.34
C LYS A 69 -4.76 -23.41 -15.33
N ASN A 70 -3.48 -23.23 -15.00
CA ASN A 70 -2.75 -24.06 -14.04
C ASN A 70 -3.16 -23.71 -12.59
N PRO A 71 -3.74 -24.67 -11.84
CA PRO A 71 -4.12 -24.45 -10.45
C PRO A 71 -2.98 -23.99 -9.54
N GLN A 72 -1.74 -24.39 -9.83
CA GLN A 72 -0.59 -24.00 -9.01
C GLN A 72 -0.24 -22.51 -9.18
N VAL A 73 -0.39 -21.96 -10.40
CA VAL A 73 -0.17 -20.53 -10.65
C VAL A 73 -1.22 -19.70 -9.89
N ARG A 74 -2.49 -20.13 -9.90
CA ARG A 74 -3.54 -19.47 -9.12
C ARG A 74 -3.27 -19.51 -7.61
N LYS A 75 -2.81 -20.66 -7.09
CA LYS A 75 -2.41 -20.80 -5.68
C LYS A 75 -1.27 -19.86 -5.32
N ASN A 76 -0.27 -19.72 -6.18
CA ASN A 76 0.84 -18.78 -5.97
C ASN A 76 0.33 -17.34 -5.94
N ALA A 77 -0.52 -16.94 -6.90
CA ALA A 77 -1.11 -15.60 -6.93
C ALA A 77 -1.86 -15.25 -5.64
N ILE A 78 -2.64 -16.19 -5.08
CA ILE A 78 -3.33 -16.00 -3.79
C ILE A 78 -2.34 -15.81 -2.63
N ARG A 79 -1.26 -16.62 -2.59
CA ARG A 79 -0.22 -16.48 -1.56
C ARG A 79 0.50 -15.14 -1.65
N ASP A 80 0.81 -14.70 -2.86
CA ASP A 80 1.49 -13.42 -3.09
C ASP A 80 0.60 -12.23 -2.71
N LEU A 81 -0.71 -12.29 -3.05
CA LEU A 81 -1.68 -11.29 -2.61
C LEU A 81 -1.80 -11.22 -1.08
N THR A 82 -1.76 -12.37 -0.40
CA THR A 82 -1.75 -12.42 1.08
C THR A 82 -0.51 -11.73 1.64
N ARG A 83 0.67 -11.98 1.04
CA ARG A 83 1.92 -11.34 1.47
C ARG A 83 1.90 -9.83 1.24
N ILE A 84 1.32 -9.37 0.13
CA ILE A 84 1.13 -7.93 -0.15
C ILE A 84 0.21 -7.30 0.89
N HIS A 85 -0.87 -7.98 1.28
CA HIS A 85 -1.77 -7.52 2.34
C HIS A 85 -1.05 -7.38 3.69
N ASP A 86 -0.19 -8.33 4.05
CA ASP A 86 0.59 -8.27 5.29
C ASP A 86 1.58 -7.10 5.31
N LEU A 87 2.21 -6.81 4.16
CA LEU A 87 3.08 -5.64 3.99
C LEU A 87 2.27 -4.34 4.11
N MET A 88 1.10 -4.27 3.48
CA MET A 88 0.22 -3.10 3.57
C MET A 88 -0.25 -2.86 5.00
N SER A 89 -0.54 -3.93 5.75
CA SER A 89 -0.93 -3.85 7.16
C SER A 89 0.17 -3.24 8.03
N GLN A 90 1.43 -3.60 7.79
CA GLN A 90 2.58 -3.01 8.49
C GLN A 90 2.75 -1.52 8.15
N ILE A 91 2.62 -1.15 6.87
CA ILE A 91 2.67 0.26 6.44
C ILE A 91 1.55 1.07 7.10
N TYR A 92 0.34 0.52 7.16
CA TYR A 92 -0.79 1.15 7.82
C TYR A 92 -0.50 1.42 9.31
N GLN A 93 0.09 0.46 10.02
CA GLN A 93 0.50 0.66 11.40
C GLN A 93 1.53 1.79 11.53
N LEU A 94 2.52 1.87 10.65
CA LEU A 94 3.49 2.98 10.66
C LEU A 94 2.81 4.33 10.46
N LEU A 95 1.86 4.43 9.52
CA LEU A 95 1.07 5.65 9.31
C LEU A 95 0.23 6.01 10.53
N CYS A 96 -0.31 5.04 11.27
CA CYS A 96 -1.02 5.30 12.52
C CYS A 96 -0.11 5.95 13.56
N HIS A 97 1.14 5.50 13.69
CA HIS A 97 2.11 6.14 14.59
C HIS A 97 2.43 7.58 14.14
N SER A 98 2.50 7.83 12.83
CA SER A 98 2.72 9.19 12.29
C SER A 98 1.57 10.17 12.55
N ILE A 99 0.40 9.73 12.98
CA ILE A 99 -0.68 10.62 13.44
C ILE A 99 -0.32 11.30 14.77
N GLU A 100 0.55 10.68 15.56
CA GLU A 100 1.00 11.18 16.87
C GLU A 100 2.33 11.94 16.77
N ASP A 101 2.81 12.22 15.54
CA ASP A 101 4.06 12.94 15.31
C ASP A 101 4.03 14.34 15.95
N SER A 102 5.17 14.83 16.42
CA SER A 102 5.29 16.18 16.98
C SER A 102 5.00 17.29 15.96
N ASP A 103 5.26 17.04 14.67
CA ASP A 103 5.02 17.98 13.58
C ASP A 103 3.59 17.85 13.04
N ARG A 104 2.86 18.96 13.08
CA ARG A 104 1.47 19.03 12.61
C ARG A 104 1.32 18.70 11.12
N GLU A 105 2.26 19.09 10.26
CA GLU A 105 2.19 18.79 8.83
C GLU A 105 2.35 17.29 8.56
N VAL A 106 3.19 16.62 9.35
CA VAL A 106 3.33 15.15 9.32
C VAL A 106 2.02 14.48 9.75
N GLN A 107 1.40 14.93 10.84
CA GLN A 107 0.11 14.39 11.29
C GLN A 107 -0.99 14.53 10.23
N GLU A 108 -1.10 15.72 9.61
CA GLU A 108 -2.10 16.00 8.58
C GLU A 108 -1.86 15.13 7.33
N THR A 109 -0.59 14.94 6.95
CA THR A 109 -0.20 14.07 5.84
C THR A 109 -0.51 12.59 6.13
N ALA A 110 -0.24 12.12 7.35
CA ALA A 110 -0.56 10.76 7.78
C ALA A 110 -2.07 10.48 7.76
N LYS A 111 -2.89 11.41 8.29
CA LYS A 111 -4.35 11.32 8.24
C LYS A 111 -4.87 11.27 6.80
N TRP A 112 -4.31 12.10 5.92
CA TRP A 112 -4.67 12.09 4.51
C TRP A 112 -4.34 10.74 3.85
N ALA A 113 -3.14 10.21 4.07
CA ALA A 113 -2.70 8.93 3.50
C ALA A 113 -3.59 7.76 3.96
N ILE A 114 -3.91 7.69 5.25
CA ILE A 114 -4.82 6.67 5.80
C ILE A 114 -6.21 6.77 5.16
N ASN A 115 -6.76 7.97 5.01
CA ASN A 115 -8.04 8.15 4.35
C ASN A 115 -8.01 7.66 2.89
N GLN A 116 -6.92 7.94 2.16
CA GLN A 116 -6.76 7.41 0.80
C GLN A 116 -6.76 5.88 0.78
N LEU A 117 -6.00 5.23 1.67
CA LEU A 117 -5.96 3.76 1.76
C LEU A 117 -7.35 3.16 2.05
N ASN A 118 -8.13 3.78 2.93
CA ASN A 118 -9.48 3.31 3.27
C ASN A 118 -10.48 3.47 2.12
N THR A 119 -10.38 4.54 1.32
CA THR A 119 -11.30 4.78 0.18
C THR A 119 -11.08 3.84 -0.99
N GLN A 120 -9.92 3.17 -1.07
CA GLN A 120 -9.59 2.24 -2.15
C GLN A 120 -9.94 0.79 -1.81
N ILE A 121 -10.32 0.50 -0.57
CA ILE A 121 -10.84 -0.81 -0.16
C ILE A 121 -12.35 -0.77 -0.39
N PRO A 122 -12.91 -1.51 -1.37
CA PRO A 122 -14.36 -1.60 -1.47
C PRO A 122 -14.91 -2.17 -0.14
N PRO A 123 -16.07 -1.67 0.35
CA PRO A 123 -16.70 -2.25 1.53
C PRO A 123 -16.83 -3.75 1.30
N ARG A 124 -16.31 -4.54 2.26
CA ARG A 124 -16.15 -6.00 2.16
C ARG A 124 -17.40 -6.65 1.57
N LEU A 125 -17.14 -7.55 0.62
CA LEU A 125 -18.09 -8.57 0.20
C LEU A 125 -18.31 -9.49 1.41
N ASP A 126 -19.44 -9.33 2.11
CA ASP A 126 -19.96 -10.35 3.00
C ASP A 126 -20.20 -11.60 2.17
N MET A 127 -19.25 -12.54 2.17
CA MET A 127 -19.44 -13.79 1.44
C MET A 127 -18.84 -14.97 2.19
N VAL A 128 -19.74 -15.89 2.49
CA VAL A 128 -19.54 -17.31 2.81
C VAL A 128 -19.15 -17.62 4.26
N THR A 129 -20.11 -17.45 5.17
CA THR A 129 -20.29 -18.49 6.20
C THR A 129 -20.69 -19.77 5.46
N GLY A 130 -19.82 -20.77 5.50
CA GLY A 130 -20.10 -22.08 4.93
C GLY A 130 -21.30 -22.72 5.61
N GLU A 131 -22.44 -22.71 4.93
CA GLU A 131 -23.43 -23.75 5.15
C GLU A 131 -23.05 -24.94 4.26
N ASN A 132 -22.87 -26.08 4.92
CA ASN A 132 -22.50 -27.37 4.34
C ASN A 132 -23.32 -27.70 3.09
N PRO A 133 -22.72 -28.28 2.02
CA PRO A 133 -23.52 -28.91 0.99
C PRO A 133 -24.33 -30.06 1.61
N PRO A 134 -25.59 -30.28 1.20
CA PRO A 134 -26.39 -31.37 1.73
C PRO A 134 -25.70 -32.70 1.46
N GLU A 135 -25.63 -33.51 2.51
CA GLU A 135 -25.15 -34.89 2.51
C GLU A 135 -25.81 -35.65 1.35
N VAL A 136 -25.00 -36.09 0.39
CA VAL A 136 -25.46 -36.92 -0.72
C VAL A 136 -25.74 -38.30 -0.13
N THR A 137 -26.98 -38.52 0.30
CA THR A 137 -27.50 -39.86 0.56
C THR A 137 -27.59 -40.58 -0.78
N VAL A 138 -26.54 -41.31 -1.14
CA VAL A 138 -26.59 -42.31 -2.20
C VAL A 138 -27.37 -43.50 -1.64
N GLU A 139 -28.70 -43.49 -1.82
CA GLU A 139 -29.46 -44.74 -1.74
C GLU A 139 -29.36 -45.42 -3.10
N GLU A 140 -28.54 -46.47 -3.17
CA GLU A 140 -28.43 -47.37 -4.30
C GLU A 140 -29.74 -48.17 -4.48
N PRO A 141 -30.26 -48.33 -5.72
CA PRO A 141 -31.43 -49.16 -5.96
C PRO A 141 -31.05 -50.48 -6.63
N TYR A 142 -30.83 -51.57 -5.89
CA TYR A 142 -30.84 -52.96 -6.37
C TYR A 142 -30.94 -53.88 -5.13
N SER A 143 -31.64 -55.00 -5.08
CA SER A 143 -32.34 -55.79 -6.09
C SER A 143 -33.31 -56.74 -5.38
N ASP A 144 -34.40 -57.02 -6.07
CA ASP A 144 -35.32 -58.13 -5.89
C ASP A 144 -34.61 -59.51 -5.75
N PHE A 145 -35.34 -60.48 -5.16
CA PHE A 145 -35.17 -61.96 -5.18
C PHE A 145 -34.76 -62.77 -3.93
N MET A 146 -35.66 -63.72 -3.64
CA MET A 146 -35.60 -64.99 -2.87
C MET A 146 -35.66 -64.85 -1.34
N GLU A 147 -36.58 -65.48 -0.60
CA GLU A 147 -37.45 -66.65 -0.84
C GLU A 147 -38.65 -66.61 0.12
#